data_AF-F9PF11-F1
#
_entry.id   AF-F9PF11-F1
#
_cell.length_a   1.000
_cell.length_b   1.000
_cell.length_c   1.000
_cell.angle_alpha   90.00
_cell.angle_beta   90.00
_cell.angle_gamma   90.00
#
_symmetry.space_group_name_H-M   'P 1'
#
loop_
_entity.id
_entity.type
_entity.pdbx_description
1 polymer ?
#
loop_
_entity_poly.entity_id
_entity_poly.type
_entity_poly.pdbx_seq_one_letter_code
_entity_poly.pdbx_strand_id
1 'polypeptide(L)'
;MLNGARKETIEGKGVLNNQISSLIFEKLNAAGVATHFIERISDTEQLNKKVKIIPLEVVLRNVTAGSFSKRFGVEEGLDLKTPIVEFYYKNDELDDPFINDEHVKFLDIANDEQIAYIKEETRRINELLKDWFAQIGLRLIDFKLEFGFDKDGKIILADEFSPDNCRLWDAEGHHMDKDVFRRDLGSLTDVYKVVLEKLQGLK
;
A
#
# COMPACT_ATOMS: atom_id res chain seq x y z
N MET A 1 3.50 -14.46 2.82
CA MET A 1 2.32 -14.06 2.01
C MET A 1 1.71 -15.35 1.44
N LEU A 2 0.46 -15.34 0.98
CA LEU A 2 -0.12 -16.47 0.24
C LEU A 2 0.19 -16.21 -1.24
N ASN A 3 1.39 -16.57 -1.70
CA ASN A 3 1.93 -16.22 -3.01
C ASN A 3 1.13 -16.92 -4.14
N GLY A 4 -0.01 -16.33 -4.51
CA GLY A 4 -0.90 -16.86 -5.54
C GLY A 4 -1.65 -18.15 -5.19
N ALA A 5 -1.45 -18.73 -4.00
CA ALA A 5 -2.04 -20.02 -3.61
C ALA A 5 -3.57 -20.06 -3.63
N ARG A 6 -4.23 -18.90 -3.45
CA ARG A 6 -5.69 -18.73 -3.60
C ARG A 6 -5.93 -17.62 -4.62
N LYS A 7 -6.52 -17.97 -5.77
CA LYS A 7 -6.86 -17.05 -6.85
C LYS A 7 -8.32 -17.25 -7.26
N GLU A 8 -9.08 -16.16 -7.28
CA GLU A 8 -10.49 -16.16 -7.64
C GLU A 8 -10.81 -14.89 -8.43
N THR A 9 -11.73 -15.00 -9.39
CA THR A 9 -12.22 -13.84 -10.16
C THR A 9 -13.41 -13.26 -9.41
N ILE A 10 -13.24 -12.04 -8.89
CA ILE A 10 -14.27 -11.32 -8.15
C ILE A 10 -14.75 -10.15 -9.01
N GLU A 11 -16.00 -10.21 -9.46
CA GLU A 11 -16.61 -9.19 -10.30
C GLU A 11 -16.63 -7.81 -9.61
N GLY A 12 -16.32 -6.74 -10.33
CA GLY A 12 -16.32 -5.37 -9.79
C GLY A 12 -15.10 -4.98 -8.95
N LYS A 13 -14.26 -5.94 -8.51
CA LYS A 13 -13.03 -5.64 -7.73
C LYS A 13 -12.11 -4.64 -8.44
N GLY A 14 -11.88 -4.84 -9.74
CA GLY A 14 -10.99 -3.97 -10.52
C GLY A 14 -11.49 -2.52 -10.59
N VAL A 15 -12.81 -2.33 -10.72
CA VAL A 15 -13.42 -0.99 -10.75
C VAL A 15 -13.26 -0.29 -9.41
N LEU A 16 -13.52 -0.99 -8.32
CA LEU A 16 -13.37 -0.44 -6.96
C LEU A 16 -11.91 -0.07 -6.68
N ASN A 17 -10.95 -0.94 -7.01
CA ASN A 17 -9.53 -0.63 -6.84
C ASN A 17 -9.09 0.58 -7.65
N ASN A 18 -9.52 0.65 -8.92
CA ASN A 18 -9.18 1.77 -9.79
C ASN A 18 -9.72 3.09 -9.21
N GLN A 19 -10.97 3.12 -8.75
CA GLN A 19 -11.57 4.32 -8.17
C GLN A 19 -10.90 4.73 -6.84
N ILE A 20 -10.66 3.78 -5.94
CA ILE A 20 -9.99 4.05 -4.65
C ILE A 20 -8.56 4.56 -4.88
N SER A 21 -7.79 3.86 -5.71
CA SER A 21 -6.40 4.24 -6.03
C SER A 21 -6.36 5.64 -6.66
N SER A 22 -7.23 5.91 -7.64
CA SER A 22 -7.29 7.24 -8.28
C SER A 22 -7.56 8.35 -7.26
N LEU A 23 -8.54 8.19 -6.37
CA LEU A 23 -8.87 9.20 -5.35
C LEU A 23 -7.70 9.47 -4.39
N ILE A 24 -7.01 8.41 -3.95
CA ILE A 24 -5.85 8.54 -3.06
C ILE A 24 -4.70 9.24 -3.79
N PHE A 25 -4.38 8.85 -5.02
CA PHE A 25 -3.31 9.46 -5.80
C PHE A 25 -3.60 10.92 -6.17
N GLU A 26 -4.85 11.29 -6.47
CA GLU A 26 -5.27 12.68 -6.64
C GLU A 26 -5.01 13.52 -5.39
N LYS A 27 -5.39 13.00 -4.21
CA LYS A 27 -5.13 13.67 -2.92
C LYS A 27 -3.64 13.74 -2.59
N LEU A 28 -2.86 12.70 -2.88
CA LEU A 28 -1.40 12.71 -2.72
C LEU A 28 -0.74 13.75 -3.62
N ASN A 29 -1.15 13.83 -4.89
CA ASN A 29 -0.67 14.87 -5.82
C ASN A 29 -1.01 16.27 -5.30
N ALA A 30 -2.23 16.49 -4.81
CA ALA A 30 -2.66 17.77 -4.23
C ALA A 30 -1.87 18.15 -2.96
N ALA A 31 -1.43 17.16 -2.18
CA ALA A 31 -0.57 17.32 -1.01
C ALA A 31 0.94 17.44 -1.35
N GLY A 32 1.29 17.47 -2.64
CA GLY A 32 2.66 17.65 -3.11
C GLY A 32 3.54 16.39 -3.00
N VAL A 33 2.95 15.20 -3.01
CA VAL A 33 3.67 13.93 -3.19
C VAL A 33 3.84 13.70 -4.68
N ALA A 34 5.05 13.38 -5.13
CA ALA A 34 5.31 13.10 -6.54
C ALA A 34 4.85 11.69 -6.87
N THR A 35 3.82 11.55 -7.72
CA THR A 35 3.29 10.25 -8.13
C THR A 35 3.28 10.05 -9.64
N HIS A 36 3.10 8.79 -10.05
CA HIS A 36 2.89 8.42 -11.45
C HIS A 36 1.50 8.80 -11.98
N PHE A 37 0.53 9.09 -11.12
CA PHE A 37 -0.86 9.24 -11.54
C PHE A 37 -1.07 10.53 -12.32
N ILE A 38 -1.81 10.43 -13.43
CA ILE A 38 -2.19 11.57 -14.26
C ILE A 38 -3.71 11.77 -14.15
N GLU A 39 -4.51 10.78 -14.55
CA GLU A 39 -5.97 10.84 -14.49
C GLU A 39 -6.59 9.44 -14.58
N ARG A 40 -7.83 9.29 -14.12
CA ARG A 40 -8.63 8.08 -14.34
C ARG A 40 -9.37 8.19 -15.69
N ILE A 41 -9.19 7.22 -16.59
CA ILE A 41 -9.77 7.27 -17.95
C ILE A 41 -11.12 6.54 -18.03
N SER A 42 -11.28 5.44 -17.30
CA SER A 42 -12.50 4.64 -17.32
C SER A 42 -12.75 3.98 -15.97
N ASP A 43 -13.74 3.08 -15.90
CA ASP A 43 -13.96 2.29 -14.69
C ASP A 43 -12.81 1.34 -14.41
N THR A 44 -12.09 0.89 -15.43
CA THR A 44 -11.02 -0.11 -15.29
C THR A 44 -9.62 0.40 -15.64
N GLU A 45 -9.49 1.65 -16.07
CA GLU A 45 -8.22 2.19 -16.57
C GLU A 45 -7.90 3.55 -15.95
N GLN A 46 -6.60 3.81 -15.83
CA GLN A 46 -6.00 5.06 -15.42
C GLN A 46 -4.76 5.34 -16.27
N LEU A 47 -4.50 6.63 -16.51
CA LEU A 47 -3.31 7.11 -17.20
C LEU A 47 -2.21 7.39 -16.19
N ASN A 48 -1.05 6.78 -16.40
CA ASN A 48 0.10 6.90 -15.51
C ASN A 48 1.37 7.29 -16.28
N LYS A 49 2.23 8.08 -15.64
CA LYS A 49 3.60 8.31 -16.05
C LYS A 49 4.33 6.97 -16.06
N LYS A 50 4.98 6.67 -17.18
CA LYS A 50 5.86 5.51 -17.25
C LYS A 50 7.05 5.70 -16.31
N VAL A 51 7.32 4.70 -15.49
CA VAL A 51 8.48 4.64 -14.59
C VAL A 51 9.26 3.34 -14.80
N LYS A 52 10.55 3.37 -14.48
CA LYS A 52 11.33 2.14 -14.22
C LYS A 52 11.14 1.78 -12.75
N ILE A 53 10.34 0.75 -12.48
CA ILE A 53 10.06 0.28 -11.11
C ILE A 53 11.37 -0.08 -10.39
N ILE A 54 11.50 0.41 -9.16
CA ILE A 54 12.50 -0.05 -8.20
C ILE A 54 11.93 -1.35 -7.63
N PRO A 55 12.61 -2.51 -7.75
CA PRO A 55 12.08 -3.81 -7.35
C PRO A 55 12.07 -3.99 -5.82
N LEU A 56 11.43 -3.07 -5.11
CA LEU A 56 11.21 -3.10 -3.68
C LEU A 56 9.73 -2.91 -3.40
N GLU A 57 9.18 -3.81 -2.60
CA GLU A 57 7.96 -3.54 -1.87
C GLU A 57 8.33 -2.86 -0.55
N VAL A 58 7.84 -1.63 -0.36
CA VAL A 58 8.12 -0.82 0.82
C VAL A 58 6.92 -0.89 1.74
N VAL A 59 7.03 -1.70 2.79
CA VAL A 59 5.95 -1.92 3.75
C VAL A 59 6.11 -0.99 4.93
N LEU A 60 5.09 -0.20 5.25
CA LEU A 60 5.04 0.59 6.48
C LEU A 60 3.94 0.05 7.40
N ARG A 61 4.26 -0.08 8.70
CA ARG A 61 3.35 -0.56 9.73
C ARG A 61 3.14 0.50 10.81
N ASN A 62 1.89 0.82 11.11
CA ASN A 62 1.48 1.60 12.28
C ASN A 62 1.07 0.68 13.44
N VAL A 63 0.52 -0.49 13.12
CA VAL A 63 -0.04 -1.45 14.07
C VAL A 63 0.50 -2.84 13.73
N THR A 64 0.69 -3.71 14.72
CA THR A 64 1.12 -5.10 14.48
C THR A 64 0.03 -5.87 13.73
N ALA A 65 0.41 -6.50 12.62
CA ALA A 65 -0.46 -7.39 11.85
C ALA A 65 0.35 -8.36 10.96
N GLY A 66 -0.30 -9.43 10.51
CA GLY A 66 0.17 -10.31 9.46
C GLY A 66 1.55 -10.91 9.71
N SER A 67 2.45 -10.74 8.74
CA SER A 67 3.80 -11.30 8.79
C SER A 67 4.63 -10.76 9.96
N PHE A 68 4.38 -9.53 10.40
CA PHE A 68 5.08 -8.93 11.54
C PHE A 68 4.69 -9.64 12.84
N SER A 69 3.39 -9.74 13.10
CA SER A 69 2.86 -10.46 14.27
C SER A 69 3.35 -11.91 14.31
N LYS A 70 3.33 -12.61 13.17
CA LYS A 70 3.87 -13.97 13.07
C LYS A 70 5.38 -14.05 13.34
N ARG A 71 6.17 -13.13 12.75
CA ARG A 71 7.64 -13.13 12.88
C ARG A 71 8.10 -12.86 14.31
N PHE A 72 7.43 -11.95 15.01
CA PHE A 72 7.82 -11.53 16.36
C PHE A 72 7.03 -12.20 17.48
N GLY A 73 6.04 -13.05 17.17
CA GLY A 73 5.24 -13.75 18.16
C GLY A 73 4.38 -12.82 19.01
N VAL A 74 3.87 -11.73 18.40
CA VAL A 74 3.03 -10.72 19.06
C VAL A 74 1.64 -10.73 18.47
N GLU A 75 0.64 -10.36 19.28
CA GLU A 75 -0.75 -10.27 18.83
C GLU A 75 -0.93 -9.20 17.74
N GLU A 76 -1.96 -9.33 16.92
CA GLU A 76 -2.37 -8.26 16.00
C GLU A 76 -3.08 -7.15 16.79
N GLY A 77 -2.94 -5.90 16.35
CA GLY A 77 -3.66 -4.76 16.94
C GLY A 77 -2.87 -3.93 17.95
N LEU A 78 -1.61 -4.24 18.21
CA LEU A 78 -0.75 -3.44 19.08
C LEU A 78 -0.20 -2.22 18.32
N ASP A 79 -0.42 -1.02 18.85
CA ASP A 79 0.11 0.21 18.23
C ASP A 79 1.64 0.27 18.36
N LEU A 80 2.31 0.55 17.24
CA LEU A 80 3.75 0.77 17.20
C LEU A 80 4.03 2.24 17.56
N LYS A 81 4.84 2.46 18.61
CA LYS A 81 5.22 3.82 19.06
C LYS A 81 5.79 4.69 17.94
N THR A 82 6.56 4.06 17.05
CA THR A 82 7.08 4.66 15.83
C THR A 82 6.77 3.71 14.69
N PRO A 83 6.22 4.20 13.56
CA PRO A 83 5.96 3.34 12.41
C PRO A 83 7.24 2.65 11.93
N ILE A 84 7.13 1.37 11.59
CA ILE A 84 8.25 0.55 11.11
C ILE A 84 8.17 0.45 9.59
N VAL A 85 9.29 0.70 8.91
CA VAL A 85 9.42 0.51 7.46
C VAL A 85 10.27 -0.74 7.21
N GLU A 86 9.76 -1.65 6.39
CA GLU A 86 10.39 -2.91 6.01
C GLU A 86 10.51 -2.97 4.49
N PHE A 87 11.63 -3.50 3.98
CA PHE A 87 11.80 -3.77 2.56
C PHE A 87 11.62 -5.25 2.27
N TYR A 88 10.96 -5.53 1.15
CA TYR A 88 10.89 -6.86 0.56
C TYR A 88 11.36 -6.75 -0.89
N TYR A 89 12.20 -7.69 -1.32
CA TYR A 89 12.70 -7.71 -2.69
C TYR A 89 11.58 -8.20 -3.60
N LYS A 90 11.10 -7.35 -4.53
CA LYS A 90 10.01 -7.72 -5.44
C LYS A 90 10.52 -8.72 -6.47
N ASN A 91 10.34 -10.01 -6.17
CA ASN A 91 10.77 -11.13 -6.99
C ASN A 91 9.91 -12.35 -6.66
N ASP A 92 8.93 -12.62 -7.54
CA ASP A 92 7.96 -13.70 -7.38
C ASP A 92 8.63 -15.09 -7.29
N GLU A 93 9.78 -15.31 -7.95
CA GLU A 93 10.51 -16.59 -7.89
C GLU A 93 11.14 -16.86 -6.51
N LEU A 94 11.38 -15.80 -5.74
CA LEU A 94 11.98 -15.84 -4.41
C LEU A 94 10.96 -15.63 -3.29
N ASP A 95 9.66 -15.63 -3.62
CA ASP A 95 8.58 -15.40 -2.65
C ASP A 95 8.66 -14.03 -1.92
N ASP A 96 9.15 -13.01 -2.63
CA ASP A 96 9.35 -11.64 -2.15
C ASP A 96 10.07 -11.56 -0.79
N PRO A 97 11.35 -11.94 -0.70
CA PRO A 97 12.02 -12.12 0.57
C PRO A 97 12.19 -10.77 1.29
N PHE A 98 12.02 -10.78 2.61
CA PHE A 98 12.37 -9.64 3.45
C PHE A 98 13.88 -9.38 3.37
N ILE A 99 14.26 -8.11 3.20
CA ILE A 99 15.65 -7.68 3.06
C ILE A 99 15.95 -6.44 3.91
N ASN A 100 17.22 -6.25 4.25
CA ASN A 100 17.71 -5.05 4.92
C ASN A 100 18.40 -4.11 3.92
N ASP A 101 18.86 -2.95 4.38
CA ASP A 101 19.50 -1.93 3.54
C ASP A 101 20.80 -2.44 2.87
N GLU A 102 21.56 -3.31 3.55
CA GLU A 102 22.78 -3.90 2.99
C GLU A 102 22.47 -4.86 1.84
N HIS A 103 21.40 -5.64 1.95
CA HIS A 103 20.90 -6.49 0.86
C HIS A 103 20.41 -5.65 -0.32
N VAL A 104 19.73 -4.52 -0.08
CA VAL A 104 19.30 -3.59 -1.15
C VAL A 104 20.51 -3.11 -1.97
N LYS A 105 21.60 -2.76 -1.28
CA LYS A 105 22.86 -2.36 -1.93
C LYS A 105 23.56 -3.52 -2.63
N PHE A 106 23.61 -4.68 -2.00
CA PHE A 106 24.20 -5.89 -2.59
C PHE A 106 23.51 -6.29 -3.90
N LEU A 107 22.19 -6.08 -4.00
CA LEU A 107 21.40 -6.36 -5.20
C LEU A 107 21.43 -5.22 -6.24
N ASP A 108 22.23 -4.16 -6.01
CA ASP A 108 22.33 -2.97 -6.86
C ASP A 108 20.97 -2.30 -7.15
N ILE A 109 20.05 -2.36 -6.18
CA ILE A 109 18.67 -1.84 -6.34
C ILE A 109 18.63 -0.33 -6.10
N ALA A 110 19.26 0.13 -5.03
CA ALA A 110 19.29 1.54 -4.62
C ALA A 110 20.53 1.83 -3.76
N ASN A 111 21.05 3.06 -3.86
CA ASN A 111 22.14 3.55 -3.00
C ASN A 111 21.63 4.08 -1.65
N ASP A 112 22.53 4.46 -0.75
CA ASP A 112 22.18 4.93 0.61
C ASP A 112 21.26 6.17 0.60
N GLU A 113 21.47 7.13 -0.31
CA GLU A 113 20.64 8.33 -0.43
C GLU A 113 19.22 7.99 -0.90
N GLN A 114 19.09 7.10 -1.88
CA GLN A 114 17.81 6.64 -2.42
C GLN A 114 17.04 5.82 -1.37
N ILE A 115 17.72 4.95 -0.62
CA ILE A 115 17.12 4.20 0.50
C ILE A 115 16.58 5.18 1.56
N ALA A 116 17.36 6.19 1.93
CA ALA A 116 16.94 7.20 2.89
C ALA A 116 15.71 7.97 2.39
N TYR A 117 15.73 8.43 1.13
CA TYR A 117 14.61 9.13 0.51
C TYR A 117 13.34 8.27 0.49
N ILE A 118 13.43 7.00 0.08
CA ILE A 118 12.28 6.09 0.04
C ILE A 118 11.66 5.94 1.44
N LYS A 119 12.48 5.77 2.48
CA LYS A 119 11.99 5.66 3.86
C LYS A 119 11.33 6.95 4.34
N GLU A 120 11.93 8.10 4.06
CA GLU A 120 11.39 9.40 4.45
C GLU A 120 10.06 9.68 3.75
N GLU A 121 10.00 9.52 2.42
CA GLU A 121 8.79 9.79 1.65
C GLU A 121 7.67 8.80 2.01
N THR A 122 7.99 7.54 2.31
CA THR A 122 7.02 6.55 2.81
C THR A 122 6.41 6.99 4.15
N ARG A 123 7.21 7.57 5.05
CA ARG A 123 6.73 8.10 6.34
C ARG A 123 5.85 9.33 6.15
N ARG A 124 6.23 10.24 5.26
CA ARG A 124 5.41 11.40 4.90
C ARG A 124 4.07 10.98 4.30
N ILE A 125 4.08 9.99 3.39
CA ILE A 125 2.85 9.42 2.82
C ILE A 125 1.99 8.79 3.92
N ASN A 126 2.59 8.06 4.87
CA ASN A 126 1.85 7.51 6.01
C ASN A 126 1.14 8.58 6.85
N GLU A 127 1.80 9.70 7.13
CA GLU A 127 1.18 10.78 7.91
C GLU A 127 -0.10 11.29 7.25
N LEU A 128 -0.06 11.51 5.93
CA LEU A 128 -1.22 11.92 5.13
C LEU A 128 -2.32 10.85 5.13
N LEU A 129 -1.98 9.62 4.75
CA LEU A 129 -2.95 8.53 4.63
C LEU A 129 -3.60 8.20 5.98
N LYS A 130 -2.80 8.14 7.05
CA LYS A 130 -3.30 7.84 8.40
C LYS A 130 -4.30 8.90 8.87
N ASP A 131 -4.03 10.18 8.60
CA ASP A 131 -4.95 11.27 8.91
C ASP A 131 -6.25 11.14 8.11
N TRP A 132 -6.16 10.96 6.80
CA TRP A 132 -7.31 10.83 5.91
C TRP A 132 -8.21 9.65 6.26
N PHE A 133 -7.64 8.48 6.51
CA PHE A 133 -8.41 7.31 6.93
C PHE A 133 -9.05 7.52 8.32
N ALA A 134 -8.35 8.16 9.25
CA ALA A 134 -8.90 8.47 10.56
C ALA A 134 -10.13 9.39 10.48
N GLN A 135 -10.12 10.39 9.60
CA GLN A 135 -11.25 11.31 9.39
C GLN A 135 -12.54 10.61 8.91
N ILE A 136 -12.40 9.45 8.26
CA ILE A 136 -13.54 8.64 7.76
C ILE A 136 -13.82 7.39 8.62
N GLY A 137 -13.22 7.34 9.81
CA GLY A 137 -13.44 6.29 10.80
C GLY A 137 -12.77 4.96 10.46
N LEU A 138 -11.63 5.00 9.75
CA LEU A 138 -10.81 3.83 9.43
C LEU A 138 -9.41 3.97 10.03
N ARG A 139 -8.89 2.88 10.59
CA ARG A 139 -7.51 2.78 11.08
C ARG A 139 -6.63 2.20 9.99
N LEU A 140 -5.59 2.95 9.60
CA LEU A 140 -4.55 2.46 8.68
C LEU A 140 -3.52 1.62 9.45
N ILE A 141 -3.64 0.29 9.36
CA ILE A 141 -2.85 -0.69 10.13
C ILE A 141 -1.45 -0.83 9.54
N ASP A 142 -1.38 -1.18 8.26
CA ASP A 142 -0.16 -1.22 7.47
C ASP A 142 -0.48 -1.04 5.98
N PHE A 143 0.53 -0.76 5.17
CA PHE A 143 0.41 -0.70 3.72
C PHE A 143 1.73 -0.99 3.04
N LYS A 144 1.66 -1.19 1.72
CA LYS A 144 2.79 -1.48 0.84
C LYS A 144 2.81 -0.47 -0.30
N LEU A 145 3.96 0.15 -0.54
CA LEU A 145 4.19 1.05 -1.67
C LEU A 145 5.24 0.46 -2.62
N GLU A 146 5.18 0.91 -3.87
CA GLU A 146 6.23 0.70 -4.86
C GLU A 146 6.60 2.06 -5.48
N PHE A 147 7.89 2.28 -5.68
CA PHE A 147 8.42 3.49 -6.28
C PHE A 147 9.08 3.19 -7.61
N GLY A 148 9.23 4.20 -8.46
CA GLY A 148 9.94 4.06 -9.73
C GLY A 148 10.67 5.33 -10.13
N PHE A 149 11.67 5.17 -10.99
CA PHE A 149 12.38 6.28 -11.62
C PHE A 149 11.55 6.79 -12.80
N ASP A 150 11.22 8.08 -12.81
CA ASP A 150 10.61 8.74 -13.95
C ASP A 150 11.60 8.99 -15.10
N LYS A 151 11.14 9.65 -16.17
CA LYS A 151 11.95 9.96 -17.35
C LYS A 151 13.18 10.85 -17.06
N ASP A 152 13.16 11.59 -15.95
CA ASP A 152 14.23 12.50 -15.53
C ASP A 152 15.10 11.86 -14.44
N GLY A 153 14.88 10.58 -14.11
CA GLY A 153 15.61 9.84 -13.09
C GLY A 153 15.18 10.15 -11.65
N LYS A 154 14.03 10.81 -11.44
CA LYS A 154 13.51 11.11 -10.10
C LYS A 154 12.67 9.96 -9.57
N ILE A 155 12.78 9.69 -8.28
CA ILE A 155 11.97 8.68 -7.59
C ILE A 155 10.58 9.26 -7.34
N ILE A 156 9.55 8.61 -7.89
CA ILE A 156 8.14 8.96 -7.67
C ILE A 156 7.36 7.72 -7.21
N LEU A 157 6.28 7.94 -6.46
CA LEU A 157 5.36 6.89 -6.06
C LEU A 157 4.63 6.32 -7.29
N ALA A 158 4.49 5.00 -7.37
CA ALA A 158 3.86 4.31 -8.50
C ALA A 158 2.93 3.19 -8.02
N ASP A 159 2.63 2.23 -8.91
CA ASP A 159 1.74 1.08 -8.68
C ASP A 159 0.30 1.50 -8.36
N GLU A 160 -0.25 1.09 -7.21
CA GLU A 160 -1.58 1.47 -6.76
C GLU A 160 -1.61 1.69 -5.24
N PHE A 161 -2.70 2.27 -4.74
CA PHE A 161 -3.02 2.25 -3.31
C PHE A 161 -4.49 1.87 -3.18
N SER A 162 -4.75 0.62 -2.80
CA SER A 162 -6.09 0.05 -2.70
C SER A 162 -6.18 -0.85 -1.47
N PRO A 163 -7.36 -1.34 -1.08
CA PRO A 163 -7.45 -2.29 0.03
C PRO A 163 -6.84 -3.67 -0.32
N ASP A 164 -6.30 -3.88 -1.54
CA ASP A 164 -5.43 -5.03 -1.83
C ASP A 164 -4.05 -4.94 -1.18
N ASN A 165 -3.51 -3.73 -1.07
CA ASN A 165 -2.14 -3.46 -0.64
C ASN A 165 -2.03 -2.60 0.64
N CYS A 166 -3.15 -2.42 1.35
CA CYS A 166 -3.18 -1.90 2.71
C CYS A 166 -4.09 -2.74 3.60
N ARG A 167 -3.94 -2.56 4.92
CA ARG A 167 -4.87 -3.05 5.93
C ARG A 167 -5.61 -1.88 6.56
N LEU A 168 -6.93 -1.98 6.56
CA LEU A 168 -7.83 -0.96 7.07
C LEU A 168 -8.78 -1.63 8.06
N TRP A 169 -8.84 -1.14 9.29
CA TRP A 169 -9.82 -1.64 10.27
C TRP A 169 -10.83 -0.55 10.61
N ASP A 170 -12.09 -0.93 10.81
CA ASP A 170 -13.07 -0.01 11.41
C ASP A 170 -12.85 0.14 12.93
N ALA A 171 -13.74 0.88 13.61
CA ALA A 171 -13.63 1.12 15.04
C ALA A 171 -13.85 -0.16 15.88
N GLU A 172 -14.63 -1.09 15.35
CA GLU A 172 -14.96 -2.39 15.93
C GLU A 172 -13.89 -3.45 15.68
N GLY A 173 -12.91 -3.16 14.81
CA GLY A 173 -11.82 -4.07 14.45
C GLY A 173 -12.14 -5.01 13.30
N HIS A 174 -13.22 -4.76 12.55
CA HIS A 174 -13.50 -5.52 11.32
C HIS A 174 -12.52 -5.14 10.21
N HIS A 175 -12.15 -6.14 9.42
CA HIS A 175 -11.26 -5.97 8.28
C HIS A 175 -11.99 -5.29 7.12
N MET A 176 -11.46 -4.15 6.69
CA MET A 176 -11.96 -3.34 5.58
C MET A 176 -11.09 -3.50 4.32
N ASP A 177 -10.43 -4.65 4.18
CA ASP A 177 -9.36 -4.89 3.21
C ASP A 177 -9.29 -6.36 2.75
N LYS A 178 -8.28 -6.69 1.95
CA LYS A 178 -8.09 -8.03 1.36
C LYS A 178 -7.93 -9.16 2.38
N ASP A 179 -7.68 -8.88 3.66
CA ASP A 179 -7.75 -9.90 4.71
C ASP A 179 -9.15 -10.53 4.81
N VAL A 180 -10.22 -9.85 4.38
CA VAL A 180 -11.56 -10.45 4.21
C VAL A 180 -11.52 -11.67 3.31
N PHE A 181 -10.82 -11.58 2.17
CA PHE A 181 -10.62 -12.71 1.26
C PHE A 181 -9.60 -13.71 1.80
N ARG A 182 -8.48 -13.24 2.38
CA ARG A 182 -7.43 -14.13 2.89
C ARG A 182 -7.92 -15.01 4.04
N ARG A 183 -8.85 -14.52 4.86
CA ARG A 183 -9.38 -15.17 6.07
C ARG A 183 -10.83 -15.66 5.93
N ASP A 184 -11.42 -15.55 4.74
CA ASP A 184 -12.78 -16.03 4.44
C ASP A 184 -13.87 -15.39 5.33
N LEU A 185 -13.78 -14.08 5.54
CA LEU A 185 -14.65 -13.33 6.48
C LEU A 185 -15.93 -12.79 5.84
N GLY A 186 -16.07 -12.87 4.51
CA GLY A 186 -17.23 -12.38 3.79
C GLY A 186 -16.92 -11.87 2.39
N SER A 187 -17.77 -10.95 1.92
CA SER A 187 -17.71 -10.38 0.57
C SER A 187 -16.65 -9.27 0.47
N LEU A 188 -15.64 -9.50 -0.37
CA LEU A 188 -14.55 -8.54 -0.60
C LEU A 188 -15.07 -7.23 -1.19
N THR A 189 -15.97 -7.30 -2.16
CA THR A 189 -16.47 -6.12 -2.89
C THR A 189 -17.40 -5.27 -2.05
N ASP A 190 -18.17 -5.85 -1.13
CA ASP A 190 -19.03 -5.07 -0.23
C ASP A 190 -18.19 -4.21 0.70
N VAL A 191 -17.12 -4.79 1.24
CA VAL A 191 -16.16 -4.06 2.08
C VAL A 191 -15.44 -2.96 1.29
N TYR A 192 -15.02 -3.24 0.06
CA TYR A 192 -14.34 -2.24 -0.78
C TYR A 192 -15.27 -1.09 -1.19
N LYS A 193 -16.57 -1.37 -1.42
CA LYS A 193 -17.59 -0.32 -1.66
C LYS A 193 -17.72 0.61 -0.45
N VAL A 194 -17.76 0.06 0.77
CA VAL A 194 -17.82 0.87 1.99
C VAL A 194 -16.58 1.78 2.11
N VAL A 195 -15.38 1.26 1.82
CA VAL A 195 -14.15 2.07 1.81
C VAL A 195 -14.24 3.20 0.79
N LEU A 196 -14.70 2.90 -0.43
CA LEU A 196 -14.88 3.91 -1.48
C LEU A 196 -15.90 4.98 -1.09
N GLU A 197 -17.08 4.60 -0.59
CA GLU A 197 -18.14 5.52 -0.14
C GLU A 197 -17.63 6.44 0.97
N LYS A 198 -16.88 5.90 1.93
CA LYS A 198 -16.23 6.69 2.99
C LYS A 198 -15.20 7.67 2.42
N LEU A 199 -14.33 7.23 1.50
CA LEU A 199 -13.33 8.08 0.86
C LEU A 199 -13.95 9.23 0.04
N GLN A 200 -15.09 8.99 -0.62
CA GLN A 200 -15.82 10.05 -1.33
C GLN A 200 -16.37 11.13 -0.39
N GLY A 201 -16.60 10.80 0.88
CA GLY A 201 -16.98 11.76 1.92
C GLY A 201 -15.82 12.59 2.49
N LEU A 202 -14.57 12.24 2.17
CA LEU A 202 -13.39 12.95 2.65
C LEU A 202 -13.20 14.27 1.88
N LYS A 203 -13.29 15.39 2.61
CA LYS A 203 -13.08 16.74 2.06
C LYS A 203 -11.59 16.98 1.81
#